data_AF-A0A317HXM8-F1
#
_entry.id   AF-A0A317HXM8-F1
#
_cell.length_a   1.000
_cell.length_b   1.000
_cell.length_c   1.000
_cell.angle_alpha   90.00
_cell.angle_beta   90.00
_cell.angle_gamma   90.00
#
_symmetry.space_group_name_H-M   'P 1'
#
loop_
_entity.id
_entity.type
_entity.pdbx_description
1 polymer ?
#
loop_
_entity_poly.entity_id
_entity_poly.type
_entity_poly.pdbx_seq_one_letter_code
_entity_poly.pdbx_strand_id
1 'polypeptide(L)'
;MSKLFGKTTSPTTPAPNDPAKDPNLIRVFDKYGKELFITKDEWRRNVLPGAIQSHWNQPDELYGVIINAIQDGLHQDVLNAARQLYSIDPNRVRATSAYAFLLIKDGQLDDAGRILQSYLDQNGEDALVLMNLARLYEERKQTQKSEETLWRAVEIDPNHDNGLLWYASIQEERGGKAARINALKRIAALPGSWR
;
A
#
# COMPACT_ATOMS: atom_id res chain seq x y z
N MET A 1 31.69 -57.49 -14.44
CA MET A 1 30.33 -57.22 -14.96
C MET A 1 29.40 -57.16 -13.76
N SER A 2 29.25 -56.04 -13.06
CA SER A 2 28.27 -54.95 -13.31
C SER A 2 26.84 -55.43 -13.52
N LYS A 3 25.95 -55.08 -12.57
CA LYS A 3 24.57 -54.52 -12.70
C LYS A 3 23.72 -54.97 -11.49
N LEU A 4 22.81 -54.21 -10.87
CA LEU A 4 22.41 -52.79 -10.84
C LEU A 4 21.44 -52.74 -9.63
N PHE A 5 21.68 -51.90 -8.62
CA PHE A 5 20.69 -51.65 -7.56
C PHE A 5 19.70 -50.59 -8.06
N GLY A 6 18.48 -51.01 -8.38
CA GLY A 6 17.37 -50.08 -8.60
C GLY A 6 16.83 -49.60 -7.25
N LYS A 7 17.20 -48.38 -6.83
CA LYS A 7 16.43 -47.67 -5.80
C LYS A 7 15.08 -47.32 -6.42
N THR A 8 14.00 -47.85 -5.86
CA THR A 8 12.65 -47.34 -6.07
C THR A 8 12.61 -45.90 -5.57
N THR A 9 12.67 -44.93 -6.49
CA THR A 9 12.27 -43.56 -6.19
C THR A 9 10.76 -43.56 -6.01
N SER A 10 10.30 -43.52 -4.77
CA SER A 10 8.92 -43.11 -4.48
C SER A 10 8.66 -41.77 -5.17
N PRO A 11 7.52 -41.58 -5.85
CA PRO A 11 7.16 -40.27 -6.34
C PRO A 11 6.96 -39.36 -5.12
N THR A 12 7.86 -38.41 -4.93
CA THR A 12 7.65 -37.32 -3.97
C THR A 12 6.45 -36.53 -4.49
N THR A 13 5.27 -36.78 -3.91
CA THR A 13 4.12 -35.91 -4.07
C THR A 13 4.58 -34.50 -3.69
N PRO A 14 4.44 -33.49 -4.57
CA PRO A 14 4.74 -32.12 -4.16
C PRO A 14 3.85 -31.80 -2.95
N ALA A 15 4.44 -31.17 -1.92
CA ALA A 15 3.67 -30.72 -0.77
C ALA A 15 2.49 -29.88 -1.26
N PRO A 16 1.29 -29.99 -0.65
CA PRO A 16 0.16 -29.16 -1.05
C PRO A 16 0.60 -27.68 -1.00
N ASN A 17 0.43 -26.96 -2.11
CA ASN A 17 0.67 -25.53 -2.13
C ASN A 17 -0.21 -24.88 -1.06
N ASP A 18 0.42 -24.17 -0.13
CA ASP A 18 -0.26 -23.42 0.92
C ASP A 18 -1.14 -22.33 0.27
N PRO A 19 -2.49 -22.44 0.34
CA PRO A 19 -3.38 -21.49 -0.33
C PRO A 19 -3.21 -20.07 0.23
N ALA A 20 -2.68 -19.89 1.45
CA ALA A 20 -2.36 -18.58 1.99
C ALA A 20 -1.20 -17.87 1.28
N LYS A 21 -0.43 -18.61 0.47
CA LYS A 21 0.67 -18.06 -0.35
C LYS A 21 0.29 -17.84 -1.81
N ASP A 22 -0.92 -18.22 -2.22
CA ASP A 22 -1.39 -18.00 -3.59
C ASP A 22 -1.87 -16.55 -3.74
N PRO A 23 -1.21 -15.72 -4.57
CA PRO A 23 -1.62 -14.33 -4.78
C PRO A 23 -2.97 -14.18 -5.50
N ASN A 24 -3.58 -15.27 -5.99
CA ASN A 24 -4.91 -15.24 -6.60
C ASN A 24 -6.03 -15.60 -5.61
N LEU A 25 -5.69 -16.00 -4.39
CA LEU A 25 -6.64 -16.36 -3.36
C LEU A 25 -6.75 -15.26 -2.31
N ILE A 26 -7.97 -15.03 -1.83
CA ILE A 26 -8.30 -14.15 -0.72
C ILE A 26 -8.80 -15.03 0.42
N ARG A 27 -8.21 -14.83 1.60
CA ARG A 27 -8.65 -15.50 2.83
C ARG A 27 -9.93 -14.86 3.34
N VAL A 28 -10.94 -15.69 3.59
CA VAL A 28 -12.25 -15.29 4.12
C VAL A 28 -12.66 -16.20 5.27
N PHE A 29 -13.67 -15.79 6.04
CA PHE A 29 -14.25 -16.60 7.11
C PHE A 29 -15.75 -16.73 6.89
N ASP A 30 -16.28 -17.94 7.04
CA ASP A 30 -17.73 -18.13 7.03
C ASP A 30 -18.36 -17.67 8.36
N LYS A 31 -19.69 -17.75 8.45
CA LYS A 31 -20.46 -17.35 9.64
C LYS A 31 -20.14 -18.16 10.92
N TYR A 32 -19.42 -19.26 10.80
CA TYR A 32 -18.96 -20.10 11.91
C TYR A 32 -17.48 -19.87 12.22
N GLY A 33 -16.83 -18.91 11.57
CA GLY A 33 -15.41 -18.61 11.73
C GLY A 33 -14.50 -19.61 11.03
N LYS A 34 -15.03 -20.46 10.14
CA LYS A 34 -14.20 -21.39 9.36
C LYS A 34 -13.46 -20.61 8.28
N GLU A 35 -12.15 -20.77 8.26
CA GLU A 35 -11.29 -20.21 7.21
C GLU A 35 -11.58 -20.88 5.87
N LEU A 36 -11.72 -20.04 4.84
CA LEU A 36 -11.91 -20.43 3.45
C LEU A 36 -11.02 -19.54 2.57
N PHE A 37 -10.72 -20.02 1.37
CA PHE A 37 -10.03 -19.26 0.34
C PHE A 37 -10.90 -19.20 -0.90
N ILE A 38 -11.16 -17.99 -1.41
CA ILE A 38 -11.87 -17.79 -2.67
C ILE A 38 -10.97 -17.02 -3.64
N THR A 39 -11.25 -17.09 -4.93
CA THR A 39 -10.46 -16.35 -5.91
C THR A 39 -10.70 -14.84 -5.78
N LYS A 40 -9.70 -14.05 -6.18
CA LYS A 40 -9.84 -12.58 -6.30
C LYS A 40 -11.05 -12.17 -7.14
N ASP A 41 -11.33 -12.90 -8.22
CA ASP A 41 -12.46 -12.63 -9.11
C ASP A 41 -13.81 -12.92 -8.44
N GLU A 42 -13.92 -14.01 -7.68
CA GLU A 42 -15.11 -14.31 -6.89
C GLU A 42 -15.33 -13.28 -5.78
N TRP A 43 -14.27 -12.90 -5.07
CA TRP A 43 -14.34 -11.86 -4.04
C TRP A 43 -14.79 -10.52 -4.63
N ARG A 44 -14.16 -10.10 -5.73
CA ARG A 44 -14.46 -8.86 -6.45
C ARG A 44 -15.92 -8.79 -6.89
N ARG A 45 -16.49 -9.89 -7.39
CA ARG A 45 -17.86 -9.91 -7.91
C ARG A 45 -18.92 -10.09 -6.83
N ASN A 46 -18.63 -10.94 -5.83
CA ASN A 46 -19.67 -11.46 -4.95
C ASN A 46 -19.58 -10.92 -3.51
N VAL A 47 -18.43 -10.41 -3.08
CA VAL A 47 -18.22 -9.99 -1.68
C VAL A 47 -17.97 -8.50 -1.56
N LEU A 48 -16.98 -7.99 -2.30
CA LEU A 48 -16.55 -6.59 -2.20
C LEU A 48 -17.69 -5.57 -2.42
N PRO A 49 -18.58 -5.71 -3.42
CA PRO A 49 -19.65 -4.73 -3.62
C PRO A 49 -20.63 -4.67 -2.45
N GLY A 50 -20.96 -5.83 -1.87
CA GLY A 50 -21.83 -5.91 -0.69
C GLY A 50 -21.19 -5.29 0.54
N ALA A 51 -19.90 -5.55 0.77
CA ALA A 51 -19.14 -4.96 1.87
C ALA A 51 -19.04 -3.42 1.74
N ILE A 52 -18.79 -2.90 0.54
CA ILE A 52 -18.81 -1.45 0.29
C ILE A 52 -20.20 -0.87 0.58
N GLN A 53 -21.26 -1.52 0.10
CA GLN A 53 -22.63 -1.03 0.24
C GLN A 53 -23.09 -1.02 1.70
N SER A 54 -22.79 -2.06 2.49
CA SER A 54 -23.17 -2.13 3.91
C SER A 54 -22.48 -1.07 4.76
N HIS A 55 -21.26 -0.65 4.37
CA HIS A 55 -20.43 0.30 5.10
C HIS A 55 -20.36 1.68 4.45
N TRP A 56 -21.18 1.98 3.44
CA TRP A 56 -21.09 3.18 2.60
C TRP A 56 -21.06 4.52 3.37
N ASN A 57 -21.73 4.60 4.53
CA ASN A 57 -21.81 5.79 5.38
C ASN A 57 -21.11 5.60 6.74
N GLN A 58 -20.24 4.60 6.86
CA GLN A 58 -19.54 4.25 8.09
C GLN A 58 -18.03 4.43 7.84
N PRO A 59 -17.43 5.61 8.10
CA PRO A 59 -16.10 5.94 7.62
C PRO A 59 -15.01 4.97 8.08
N ASP A 60 -15.04 4.52 9.33
CA ASP A 60 -14.05 3.57 9.85
C ASP A 60 -14.12 2.21 9.14
N GLU A 61 -15.33 1.67 8.99
CA GLU A 61 -15.57 0.39 8.31
C GLU A 61 -15.28 0.47 6.81
N LEU A 62 -15.70 1.55 6.17
CA LEU A 62 -15.45 1.79 4.75
C LEU A 62 -13.95 1.91 4.47
N TYR A 63 -13.20 2.60 5.34
CA TYR A 63 -11.74 2.66 5.29
C TYR A 63 -11.13 1.26 5.39
N GLY A 64 -11.59 0.43 6.33
CA GLY A 64 -11.14 -0.96 6.46
C GLY A 64 -11.33 -1.76 5.16
N VAL A 65 -12.52 -1.66 4.54
CA VAL A 65 -12.80 -2.32 3.25
C VAL A 65 -11.86 -1.83 2.15
N ILE A 66 -11.63 -0.52 2.06
CA ILE A 66 -10.74 0.09 1.05
C ILE A 66 -9.29 -0.39 1.22
N ILE A 67 -8.77 -0.38 2.45
CA ILE A 67 -7.37 -0.78 2.71
C ILE A 67 -7.16 -2.27 2.40
N ASN A 68 -8.10 -3.14 2.77
CA ASN A 68 -8.01 -4.56 2.44
C ASN A 68 -8.04 -4.77 0.92
N ALA A 69 -8.95 -4.10 0.21
CA ALA A 69 -9.00 -4.19 -1.26
C ALA A 69 -7.72 -3.67 -1.93
N ILE A 70 -7.11 -2.61 -1.42
CA ILE A 70 -5.80 -2.11 -1.89
C ILE A 70 -4.72 -3.16 -1.71
N GLN A 71 -4.64 -3.80 -0.53
CA GLN A 71 -3.68 -4.86 -0.23
C GLN A 71 -3.85 -6.07 -1.17
N ASP A 72 -5.10 -6.39 -1.52
CA ASP A 72 -5.44 -7.45 -2.46
C ASP A 72 -5.22 -7.07 -3.94
N GLY A 73 -4.85 -5.82 -4.22
CA GLY A 73 -4.59 -5.30 -5.56
C GLY A 73 -5.83 -4.84 -6.33
N LEU A 74 -7.00 -4.81 -5.70
CA LEU A 74 -8.29 -4.44 -6.27
C LEU A 74 -8.52 -2.91 -6.29
N HIS A 75 -7.49 -2.16 -6.67
CA HIS A 75 -7.46 -0.69 -6.64
C HIS A 75 -8.64 -0.07 -7.40
N GLN A 76 -8.89 -0.57 -8.60
CA GLN A 76 -9.92 -0.05 -9.50
C GLN A 76 -11.34 -0.23 -8.96
N ASP A 77 -11.55 -1.25 -8.12
CA ASP A 77 -12.88 -1.59 -7.61
C ASP A 77 -13.33 -0.71 -6.44
N VAL A 78 -12.39 0.03 -5.83
CA VAL A 78 -12.66 0.83 -4.62
C VAL A 78 -12.47 2.34 -4.82
N LEU A 79 -12.22 2.81 -6.04
CA LEU A 79 -12.04 4.24 -6.31
C LEU A 79 -13.28 5.08 -5.89
N ASN A 80 -14.49 4.59 -6.19
CA ASN A 80 -15.72 5.28 -5.79
C ASN A 80 -15.94 5.23 -4.27
N ALA A 81 -15.60 4.12 -3.62
CA ALA A 81 -15.64 4.02 -2.16
C ALA A 81 -14.67 4.99 -1.49
N ALA A 82 -13.48 5.17 -2.04
CA ALA A 82 -12.51 6.14 -1.52
C ALA A 82 -12.94 7.59 -1.73
N ARG A 83 -13.62 7.90 -2.85
CA ARG A 83 -14.26 9.22 -3.05
C ARG A 83 -15.34 9.48 -2.00
N GLN A 84 -16.14 8.47 -1.68
CA GLN A 84 -17.14 8.56 -0.61
C GLN A 84 -16.47 8.78 0.74
N LEU A 85 -15.45 7.99 1.07
CA LEU A 85 -14.68 8.14 2.30
C LEU A 85 -14.11 9.57 2.42
N TYR A 86 -13.51 10.10 1.36
CA TYR A 86 -13.03 11.49 1.30
C TYR A 86 -14.10 12.53 1.63
N SER A 87 -15.38 12.22 1.36
CA SER A 87 -16.51 13.12 1.61
C SER A 87 -17.06 13.02 3.02
N ILE A 88 -17.02 11.84 3.66
CA ILE A 88 -17.70 11.58 4.93
C ILE A 88 -16.76 11.45 6.14
N ASP A 89 -15.48 11.20 5.92
CA ASP A 89 -14.54 10.87 6.99
C ASP A 89 -14.00 12.14 7.67
N PRO A 90 -14.15 12.27 9.01
CA PRO A 90 -13.56 13.37 9.76
C PRO A 90 -12.03 13.29 9.81
N ASN A 91 -11.43 12.10 9.68
CA ASN A 91 -9.98 11.95 9.60
C ASN A 91 -9.49 12.33 8.20
N ARG A 92 -9.17 13.62 8.04
CA ARG A 92 -8.76 14.19 6.74
C ARG A 92 -7.48 13.57 6.19
N VAL A 93 -6.53 13.17 7.04
CA VAL A 93 -5.25 12.56 6.62
C VAL A 93 -5.52 11.25 5.88
N ARG A 94 -6.19 10.29 6.53
CA ARG A 94 -6.39 8.95 5.95
C ARG A 94 -7.33 9.00 4.74
N ALA A 95 -8.36 9.85 4.79
CA ALA A 95 -9.33 9.97 3.72
C ALA A 95 -8.71 10.58 2.46
N THR A 96 -7.92 11.65 2.61
CA THR A 96 -7.16 12.27 1.51
C THR A 96 -6.13 11.30 0.95
N SER A 97 -5.38 10.62 1.82
CA SER A 97 -4.32 9.71 1.42
C SER A 97 -4.85 8.50 0.66
N ALA A 98 -5.94 7.86 1.13
CA ALA A 98 -6.57 6.73 0.46
C ALA A 98 -7.10 7.12 -0.93
N TYR A 99 -7.81 8.25 -1.03
CA TYR A 99 -8.36 8.68 -2.31
C TYR A 99 -7.27 9.12 -3.29
N ALA A 100 -6.27 9.88 -2.84
CA ALA A 100 -5.15 10.31 -3.68
C ALA A 100 -4.34 9.12 -4.20
N PHE A 101 -4.05 8.14 -3.34
CA PHE A 101 -3.37 6.91 -3.75
C PHE A 101 -4.11 6.18 -4.87
N LEU A 102 -5.44 6.04 -4.75
CA LEU A 102 -6.25 5.37 -5.77
C LEU A 102 -6.38 6.18 -7.06
N LEU A 103 -6.50 7.51 -6.98
CA LEU A 103 -6.44 8.39 -8.16
C LEU A 103 -5.11 8.26 -8.90
N ILE A 104 -3.99 8.19 -8.17
CA ILE A 104 -2.67 7.97 -8.75
C ILE A 104 -2.61 6.63 -9.46
N LYS A 105 -3.09 5.55 -8.82
CA LYS A 105 -3.14 4.21 -9.43
C LYS A 105 -4.05 4.12 -10.65
N ASP A 106 -5.07 4.97 -10.73
CA ASP A 106 -5.95 5.10 -11.89
C ASP A 106 -5.39 6.04 -12.98
N GLY A 107 -4.26 6.72 -12.73
CA GLY A 107 -3.67 7.68 -13.67
C GLY A 107 -4.36 9.04 -13.67
N GLN A 108 -5.29 9.30 -12.75
CA GLN A 108 -5.94 10.59 -12.53
C GLN A 108 -5.02 11.55 -11.75
N LEU A 109 -3.84 11.82 -12.31
CA LEU A 109 -2.75 12.53 -11.64
C LEU A 109 -3.11 13.98 -11.28
N ASP A 110 -3.90 14.66 -12.12
CA ASP A 110 -4.31 16.05 -11.87
C ASP A 110 -5.30 16.15 -10.70
N ASP A 111 -6.22 15.19 -10.60
CA ASP A 111 -7.17 15.12 -9.51
C ASP A 111 -6.48 14.80 -8.18
N ALA A 112 -5.55 13.84 -8.20
CA ALA A 112 -4.73 13.52 -7.04
C ALA A 112 -3.95 14.75 -6.56
N GLY A 113 -3.30 15.48 -7.48
CA GLY A 113 -2.55 16.70 -7.14
C GLY A 113 -3.41 17.78 -6.51
N ARG A 114 -4.63 17.98 -7.02
CA ARG A 114 -5.56 18.97 -6.49
C ARG A 114 -5.99 18.67 -5.06
N ILE A 115 -6.37 17.42 -4.77
CA ILE A 115 -6.85 17.07 -3.42
C ILE A 115 -5.70 17.05 -2.40
N LEU A 116 -4.50 16.63 -2.81
CA LEU A 116 -3.32 16.65 -1.95
C LEU A 116 -2.91 18.09 -1.61
N GLN A 117 -2.83 18.96 -2.62
CA GLN A 117 -2.50 20.37 -2.40
C GLN A 117 -3.57 21.08 -1.56
N SER A 118 -4.85 20.85 -1.87
CA SER A 118 -5.96 21.41 -1.10
C SER A 118 -5.94 20.96 0.36
N TYR A 119 -5.52 19.74 0.66
CA TYR A 119 -5.33 19.29 2.03
C TYR A 119 -4.23 20.10 2.72
N LEU A 120 -3.05 20.20 2.09
CA LEU A 120 -1.88 20.87 2.66
C LEU A 120 -2.16 22.35 2.92
N ASP A 121 -2.88 23.01 2.01
CA ASP A 121 -3.25 24.43 2.14
C ASP A 121 -4.21 24.68 3.33
N GLN A 122 -5.07 23.71 3.66
CA GLN A 122 -6.11 23.87 4.69
C GLN A 122 -5.70 23.32 6.06
N ASN A 123 -4.88 22.28 6.10
CA ASN A 123 -4.59 21.50 7.31
C ASN A 123 -3.12 21.58 7.72
N GLY A 124 -2.25 22.12 6.86
CA GLY A 124 -0.81 22.09 7.04
C GLY A 124 -0.17 20.79 6.56
N GLU A 125 1.16 20.72 6.72
CA GLU A 125 1.94 19.57 6.28
C GLU A 125 1.66 18.33 7.14
N ASP A 126 1.52 17.19 6.48
CA ASP A 126 1.39 15.86 7.08
C ASP A 126 2.30 14.88 6.32
N ALA A 127 3.00 14.01 7.04
CA ALA A 127 3.98 13.10 6.45
C ALA A 127 3.33 12.16 5.41
N LEU A 128 2.18 11.56 5.72
CA LEU A 128 1.51 10.62 4.82
C LEU A 128 0.97 11.30 3.57
N VAL A 129 0.45 12.53 3.71
CA VAL A 129 -0.02 13.32 2.56
C VAL A 129 1.15 13.74 1.67
N LEU A 130 2.26 14.20 2.25
CA LEU A 130 3.47 14.54 1.49
C LEU A 130 4.08 13.32 0.79
N MET A 131 4.02 12.13 1.40
CA MET A 131 4.43 10.89 0.73
C MET A 131 3.55 10.58 -0.50
N ASN A 132 2.24 10.78 -0.42
CA ASN A 132 1.36 10.62 -1.59
C ASN A 132 1.65 11.68 -2.66
N LEU A 133 2.01 12.91 -2.27
CA LEU A 133 2.45 13.96 -3.21
C LEU A 133 3.79 13.63 -3.86
N ALA A 134 4.75 13.09 -3.11
CA ALA A 134 6.00 12.58 -3.67
C ALA A 134 5.73 11.47 -4.68
N ARG A 135 4.76 10.59 -4.43
CA ARG A 135 4.39 9.50 -5.35
C ARG A 135 3.75 10.05 -6.62
N LEU A 136 2.88 11.04 -6.49
CA LEU A 136 2.34 11.76 -7.64
C LEU A 136 3.47 12.35 -8.51
N TYR A 137 4.49 12.97 -7.90
CA TYR A 137 5.62 13.50 -8.64
C TYR A 137 6.45 12.41 -9.32
N GLU A 138 6.61 11.24 -8.70
CA GLU A 138 7.26 10.07 -9.31
C GLU A 138 6.53 9.63 -10.59
N GLU A 139 5.20 9.48 -10.51
CA GLU A 139 4.35 9.08 -11.64
C GLU A 139 4.36 10.13 -12.77
N ARG A 140 4.55 11.40 -12.42
CA ARG A 140 4.80 12.50 -13.37
C ARG A 140 6.23 12.56 -13.90
N LYS A 141 7.10 11.62 -13.52
CA LYS A 141 8.54 11.59 -13.85
C LYS A 141 9.32 12.82 -13.35
N GLN A 142 8.82 13.48 -12.31
CA GLN A 142 9.43 14.63 -11.65
C GLN A 142 10.30 14.16 -10.47
N THR A 143 11.31 13.34 -10.76
CA THR A 143 12.10 12.60 -9.76
C THR A 143 12.71 13.50 -8.68
N GLN A 144 13.25 14.66 -9.05
CA GLN A 144 13.83 15.59 -8.09
C GLN A 144 12.77 16.12 -7.09
N LYS A 145 11.62 16.58 -7.60
CA LYS A 145 10.52 17.05 -6.74
C LYS A 145 9.96 15.96 -5.85
N SER A 146 9.86 14.74 -6.38
CA SER A 146 9.43 13.57 -5.62
C SER A 146 10.34 13.34 -4.41
N GLU A 147 11.65 13.32 -4.61
CA GLU A 147 12.61 13.12 -3.53
C GLU A 147 12.65 14.28 -2.52
N GLU A 148 12.60 15.54 -2.98
CA GLU A 148 12.54 16.70 -2.10
C GLU A 148 11.29 16.67 -1.21
N THR A 149 10.14 16.30 -1.80
CA THR A 149 8.87 16.16 -1.08
C THR A 149 8.89 14.98 -0.12
N LEU A 150 9.49 13.85 -0.53
CA LEU A 150 9.64 12.68 0.33
C LEU A 150 10.56 12.96 1.51
N TRP A 151 11.67 13.68 1.28
CA TRP A 151 12.56 14.10 2.36
C TRP A 151 11.81 14.99 3.36
N ARG A 152 10.97 15.90 2.89
CA ARG A 152 10.12 16.72 3.77
C ARG A 152 9.17 15.88 4.61
N ALA A 153 8.57 14.84 4.04
CA ALA A 153 7.73 13.90 4.79
C ALA A 153 8.52 13.17 5.89
N VAL A 154 9.74 12.73 5.59
CA VAL A 154 10.65 12.07 6.54
C VAL A 154 11.12 13.02 7.64
N GLU A 155 11.26 14.32 7.37
CA GLU A 155 11.54 15.32 8.42
C GLU A 155 10.38 15.49 9.41
N ILE A 156 9.13 15.30 8.96
CA ILE A 156 7.94 15.43 9.80
C ILE A 156 7.71 14.18 10.65
N ASP A 157 7.81 13.00 10.03
CA ASP A 157 7.73 11.72 10.72
C ASP A 157 8.91 10.81 10.29
N PRO A 158 10.05 10.90 10.99
CA PRO A 158 11.21 10.10 10.65
C PRO A 158 11.06 8.61 10.98
N ASN A 159 10.00 8.23 11.72
CA ASN A 159 9.72 6.84 12.08
C ASN A 159 8.63 6.23 11.18
N HIS A 160 8.14 6.95 10.16
CA HIS A 160 7.20 6.38 9.21
C HIS A 160 7.91 5.36 8.32
N ASP A 161 7.72 4.07 8.60
CA ASP A 161 8.40 2.94 7.92
C ASP A 161 8.47 3.09 6.40
N ASN A 162 7.33 3.33 5.77
CA ASN A 162 7.28 3.46 4.30
C ASN A 162 8.06 4.68 3.79
N GLY A 163 8.11 5.78 4.55
CA GLY A 163 8.75 7.03 4.13
C GLY A 163 10.27 6.91 4.22
N LEU A 164 10.75 6.46 5.38
CA LEU A 164 12.19 6.27 5.61
C LEU A 164 12.77 5.18 4.70
N LEU A 165 12.06 4.06 4.49
CA LEU A 165 12.52 2.97 3.64
C LEU A 165 12.54 3.40 2.17
N TRP A 166 11.53 4.13 1.72
CA TRP A 166 11.50 4.65 0.36
C TRP A 166 12.64 5.63 0.11
N TYR A 167 12.88 6.59 1.01
CA TYR A 167 14.01 7.51 0.88
C TYR A 167 15.35 6.76 0.87
N ALA A 168 15.53 5.79 1.77
CA ALA A 168 16.74 4.98 1.84
C ALA A 168 16.97 4.15 0.57
N SER A 169 15.91 3.63 -0.06
CA SER A 169 15.98 2.93 -1.35
C SER A 169 16.38 3.85 -2.49
N ILE A 170 15.84 5.09 -2.56
CA ILE A 170 16.27 6.09 -3.57
C ILE A 170 17.78 6.37 -3.44
N GLN A 171 18.29 6.50 -2.21
CA GLN A 171 19.73 6.70 -2.00
C GLN A 171 20.55 5.46 -2.39
N GLU A 172 20.04 4.26 -2.12
CA GLU A 172 20.67 3.01 -2.52
C GLU A 172 20.79 2.88 -4.03
N GLU A 173 19.74 3.22 -4.79
CA GLU A 173 19.76 3.18 -6.24
C GLU A 173 20.82 4.13 -6.84
N ARG A 174 21.08 5.26 -6.18
CA ARG A 174 22.07 6.27 -6.63
C ARG A 174 23.51 5.96 -6.25
N GLY A 175 23.74 5.35 -5.09
CA GLY A 175 25.09 5.23 -4.52
C GLY A 175 25.38 3.90 -3.81
N GLY A 176 24.53 2.90 -4.02
CA GLY A 176 24.63 1.57 -3.43
C GLY A 176 24.44 1.54 -1.91
N LYS A 177 24.84 0.41 -1.32
CA LYS A 177 24.67 0.13 0.12
C LYS A 177 25.26 1.20 1.04
N ALA A 178 26.38 1.83 0.64
CA ALA A 178 27.00 2.89 1.42
C ALA A 178 26.09 4.14 1.51
N ALA A 179 25.49 4.55 0.39
CA ALA A 179 24.54 5.66 0.36
C ALA A 179 23.28 5.35 1.18
N ARG A 180 22.75 4.12 1.11
CA ARG A 180 21.65 3.68 1.98
C ARG A 180 21.96 3.84 3.47
N ILE A 181 23.14 3.37 3.90
CA ILE A 181 23.56 3.48 5.30
C ILE A 181 23.68 4.94 5.72
N ASN A 182 24.24 5.80 4.86
CA ASN A 182 24.35 7.23 5.13
C ASN A 182 22.97 7.90 5.21
N ALA A 183 22.03 7.50 4.36
CA ALA A 183 20.64 7.97 4.40
C ALA A 183 19.97 7.61 5.73
N LEU A 184 20.05 6.35 6.15
CA LEU A 184 19.48 5.89 7.43
C LEU A 184 20.12 6.58 8.62
N LYS A 185 21.45 6.82 8.60
CA LYS A 185 22.13 7.62 9.63
C LYS A 185 21.63 9.06 9.67
N ARG A 186 21.41 9.68 8.51
CA ARG A 186 20.84 11.03 8.40
C ARG A 186 19.44 11.09 8.99
N ILE A 187 18.60 10.09 8.72
CA ILE A 187 17.25 9.97 9.29
C ILE A 187 17.31 9.77 10.80
N ALA A 188 18.18 8.87 11.29
CA ALA A 188 18.35 8.62 12.72
C ALA A 188 18.85 9.85 13.52
N ALA A 189 19.45 10.83 12.83
CA ALA A 189 19.87 12.09 13.44
C ALA A 189 18.76 13.15 13.53
N LEU A 190 17.60 12.92 12.88
CA LEU A 190 16.46 13.84 12.95
C LEU A 190 15.84 13.86 14.36
N PRO A 191 15.31 15.00 14.82
CA PRO A 191 14.50 15.05 16.03
C PRO A 191 13.29 14.10 15.91
N GLY A 192 13.00 13.35 16.96
CA GLY A 192 11.85 12.42 16.99
C GLY A 192 12.16 11.02 16.47
N SER A 193 13.31 10.78 15.83
CA SER A 193 13.73 9.44 15.42
C SER A 193 13.91 8.50 16.61
N TRP A 194 13.54 7.23 16.46
CA TRP A 194 13.82 6.19 17.44
C TRP A 194 15.34 6.08 17.69
N ARG A 195 15.70 5.87 18.96
CA ARG A 195 17.09 5.75 19.43
C ARG A 195 17.38 4.33 19.88
#